data_AF-A0A480BUQ1-F1
#
_entry.id   AF-A0A480BUQ1-F1
#
_cell.length_a   1.000
_cell.length_b   1.000
_cell.length_c   1.000
_cell.angle_alpha   90.00
_cell.angle_beta   90.00
_cell.angle_gamma   90.00
#
_symmetry.space_group_name_H-M   'P 1'
#
loop_
_entity.id
_entity.type
_entity.pdbx_description
1 polymer ?
#
loop_
_entity_poly.entity_id
_entity_poly.type
_entity_poly.pdbx_seq_one_letter_code
_entity_poly.pdbx_strand_id
1 'polypeptide(L)'
;LGQQVGWGAQSRGDASTGWREALRYHGFATVFAGLWGLGVFWLNPDFFWWLLPVVAALLLAIPVSVLSSRSRVGRAARRGGLFLTPPETAPDPVLVSFERHLATAGQAPAPTLRGIQAAIEDPAVNALHAALQGLSRGQRVSERIRAERQALADKVLAAGPAALSGAERRRLLRQPAVLLELHRRWWAQGCRPTG
;
A
#
# COMPACT_ATOMS: atom_id res chain seq x y z
N LEU A 1 -7.74 9.21 -25.95
CA LEU A 1 -6.63 8.28 -25.70
C LEU A 1 -6.25 8.37 -24.23
N GLY A 2 -6.72 7.45 -23.39
CA GLY A 2 -6.37 7.41 -21.96
C GLY A 2 -5.46 6.21 -21.70
N GLN A 3 -4.19 6.45 -21.37
CA GLN A 3 -3.30 5.35 -20.97
C GLN A 3 -3.71 4.88 -19.57
N GLN A 4 -4.05 3.60 -19.45
CA GLN A 4 -4.17 2.94 -18.15
C GLN A 4 -2.80 2.91 -17.50
N VAL A 5 -2.59 3.77 -16.50
CA VAL A 5 -1.44 3.67 -15.62
C VAL A 5 -1.71 2.51 -14.66
N GLY A 6 -1.11 1.35 -14.94
CA GLY A 6 -1.14 0.22 -14.03
C GLY A 6 -0.30 0.54 -12.80
N TRP A 7 -0.89 0.47 -11.61
CA TRP A 7 -0.15 0.51 -10.36
C TRP A 7 0.65 -0.80 -10.23
N GLY A 8 1.87 -0.81 -10.76
CA GLY A 8 2.82 -1.91 -10.59
C GLY A 8 3.27 -2.03 -9.14
N ALA A 9 3.74 -3.20 -8.75
CA ALA A 9 4.35 -3.42 -7.44
C ALA A 9 5.56 -2.49 -7.27
N GLN A 10 5.41 -1.44 -6.47
CA GLN A 10 6.50 -0.53 -6.16
C GLN A 10 7.53 -1.27 -5.30
N SER A 11 8.75 -1.43 -5.83
CA SER A 11 9.90 -1.89 -5.05
C SER A 11 10.19 -0.88 -3.93
N ARG A 12 9.70 -1.17 -2.72
CA ARG A 12 9.98 -0.40 -1.50
C ARG A 12 11.20 -0.92 -0.73
N GLY A 13 11.92 -1.91 -1.28
CA GLY A 13 13.15 -2.44 -0.69
C GLY A 13 14.36 -1.68 -1.21
N ASP A 14 15.10 -1.01 -0.33
CA ASP A 14 16.46 -0.46 -0.51
C ASP A 14 16.89 -0.21 -1.97
N ALA A 15 16.08 0.56 -2.73
CA ALA A 15 16.38 0.92 -4.10
C ALA A 15 17.40 2.08 -4.08
N SER A 16 18.60 1.81 -3.59
CA SER A 16 19.70 2.76 -3.69
C SER A 16 20.12 2.87 -5.15
N THR A 17 20.20 4.08 -5.68
CA THR A 17 20.70 4.32 -7.03
C THR A 17 22.14 3.81 -7.11
N GLY A 18 22.35 2.78 -7.93
CA GLY A 18 23.68 2.24 -8.16
C GLY A 18 24.56 3.26 -8.90
N TRP A 19 25.88 3.17 -8.74
CA TRP A 19 26.83 4.03 -9.46
C TRP A 19 26.64 4.01 -10.98
N ARG A 20 26.33 2.83 -11.55
CA ARG A 20 26.06 2.67 -12.98
C ARG A 20 24.80 3.42 -13.42
N GLU A 21 23.76 3.42 -12.58
CA GLU A 21 22.52 4.12 -12.87
C GLU A 21 22.69 5.64 -12.74
N ALA A 22 23.36 6.11 -11.69
CA ALA A 22 23.71 7.52 -11.53
C ALA A 22 24.56 8.03 -12.71
N LEU A 23 25.51 7.22 -13.18
CA LEU A 23 26.33 7.52 -14.36
C LEU A 23 25.50 7.56 -15.64
N ARG A 24 24.51 6.68 -15.80
CA ARG A 24 23.61 6.72 -16.96
C ARG A 24 22.84 8.04 -17.04
N TYR A 25 22.37 8.55 -15.90
CA TYR A 25 21.57 9.77 -15.86
C TYR A 25 22.39 11.06 -15.85
N HIS A 26 23.57 11.08 -15.20
CA HIS A 26 24.36 12.29 -15.00
C HIS A 26 25.73 12.29 -15.72
N GLY A 27 26.11 11.18 -16.36
CA GLY A 27 27.43 11.01 -16.97
C GLY A 27 27.70 12.01 -18.09
N PHE A 28 26.73 12.27 -18.97
CA PHE A 28 26.88 13.28 -20.02
C PHE A 28 27.15 14.67 -19.44
N ALA A 29 26.35 15.08 -18.45
CA ALA A 29 26.50 16.38 -17.80
C ALA A 29 27.86 16.49 -17.07
N THR A 30 28.31 15.42 -16.43
CA THR A 30 29.60 15.35 -15.72
C THR A 30 30.77 15.49 -16.70
N VAL A 31 30.74 14.76 -17.82
CA VAL A 31 31.79 14.83 -18.86
C VAL A 31 31.81 16.20 -19.52
N PHE A 32 30.63 16.74 -19.86
CA PHE A 32 30.50 18.08 -20.41
C PHE A 32 31.09 19.13 -19.46
N ALA A 33 30.76 19.06 -18.16
CA ALA A 33 31.30 19.98 -17.16
C ALA A 33 32.83 19.92 -17.08
N GLY A 34 33.42 18.73 -17.14
CA GLY A 34 34.86 18.55 -17.13
C GLY A 34 35.55 19.16 -18.35
N LEU A 35 35.05 18.84 -19.56
CA LEU A 35 35.64 19.36 -20.81
C LEU A 35 35.47 20.87 -20.94
N TRP A 36 34.27 21.38 -20.63
CA TRP A 36 33.98 22.81 -20.70
C TRP A 36 34.76 23.60 -19.64
N GLY A 37 34.77 23.12 -18.39
CA GLY A 37 35.54 23.75 -17.30
C GLY A 37 37.03 23.80 -17.60
N LEU A 38 37.60 22.72 -18.14
CA LEU A 38 39.01 22.69 -18.56
C LEU A 38 39.29 23.66 -19.71
N GLY A 39 38.39 23.72 -20.70
CA GLY A 39 38.50 24.68 -21.80
C GLY A 39 38.47 26.13 -21.33
N VAL A 40 37.53 26.47 -20.43
CA VAL A 40 37.45 27.81 -19.84
C VAL A 40 38.71 28.14 -19.04
N PHE A 41 39.21 27.20 -18.24
CA PHE A 41 40.45 27.38 -17.48
C PHE A 41 41.66 27.69 -18.38
N TRP A 42 41.74 27.04 -19.55
CA TRP A 42 42.80 27.28 -20.53
C TRP A 42 42.67 28.64 -21.24
N LEU A 43 41.45 29.08 -21.57
CA LEU A 43 41.24 30.34 -22.29
C LEU A 43 41.29 31.57 -21.36
N ASN A 44 40.70 31.47 -20.17
CA ASN A 44 40.58 32.58 -19.22
C ASN A 44 40.48 32.05 -17.78
N PRO A 45 41.63 31.89 -17.09
CA PRO A 45 41.67 31.31 -15.74
C PRO A 45 41.00 32.20 -14.68
N ASP A 46 40.95 33.52 -14.87
CA ASP A 46 40.27 34.43 -13.94
C ASP A 46 38.76 34.21 -13.95
N PHE A 47 38.19 33.93 -15.12
CA PHE A 47 36.76 33.61 -15.27
C PHE A 47 36.41 32.22 -14.72
N PHE A 48 37.35 31.27 -14.70
CA PHE A 48 37.11 29.93 -14.18
C PHE A 48 36.63 29.94 -12.72
N TRP A 49 37.19 30.81 -11.87
CA TRP A 49 36.78 30.91 -10.47
C TRP A 49 35.32 31.35 -10.30
N TRP A 50 34.83 32.19 -11.21
CA TRP A 50 33.42 32.56 -11.27
C TRP A 50 32.52 31.43 -11.77
N LEU A 51 33.05 30.56 -12.64
CA LEU A 51 32.34 29.42 -13.20
C LEU A 51 32.36 28.18 -12.30
N LEU A 52 33.28 28.13 -11.34
CA LEU A 52 33.50 26.99 -10.45
C LEU A 52 32.22 26.47 -9.78
N PRO A 53 31.28 27.29 -9.26
CA PRO A 53 30.06 26.78 -8.64
C PRO A 53 29.21 25.92 -9.58
N VAL A 54 29.16 26.26 -10.87
CA VAL A 54 28.38 25.54 -11.87
C VAL A 54 29.06 24.21 -12.22
N VAL A 55 30.36 24.26 -12.52
CA VAL A 55 31.14 23.06 -12.88
C VAL A 55 31.19 22.08 -11.70
N ALA A 56 31.42 22.59 -10.47
CA ALA A 56 31.43 21.78 -9.27
C ALA A 56 30.09 21.08 -9.02
N ALA A 57 28.96 21.78 -9.20
CA ALA A 57 27.63 21.17 -9.04
C ALA A 57 27.41 20.01 -10.02
N LEU A 58 27.82 20.16 -11.28
CA LEU A 58 27.68 19.13 -12.30
C LEU A 58 28.60 17.93 -12.04
N LEU A 59 29.83 18.17 -11.60
CA LEU A 59 30.77 17.11 -11.23
C LEU A 59 30.30 16.33 -9.99
N LEU A 60 29.69 17.01 -9.02
CA LEU A 60 29.16 16.41 -7.80
C LEU A 60 27.79 15.73 -7.99
N ALA A 61 27.14 15.88 -9.14
CA ALA A 61 25.80 15.33 -9.36
C ALA A 61 25.73 13.80 -9.17
N ILE A 62 26.75 13.06 -9.66
CA ILE A 62 26.85 11.60 -9.49
C ILE A 62 27.01 11.21 -8.01
N PRO A 63 28.05 11.64 -7.27
CA PRO A 63 28.23 11.23 -5.88
C PRO A 63 27.09 11.70 -4.99
N VAL A 64 26.52 12.89 -5.23
CA VAL A 64 25.37 13.40 -4.47
C VAL A 64 24.14 12.51 -4.70
N SER A 65 23.84 12.13 -5.95
CA SER A 65 22.71 11.23 -6.25
C SER A 65 22.86 9.85 -5.62
N VAL A 66 24.07 9.29 -5.63
CA VAL A 66 24.34 7.99 -5.01
C VAL A 66 24.27 8.10 -3.48
N LEU A 67 24.79 9.18 -2.89
CA LEU A 67 24.81 9.34 -1.45
C LEU A 67 23.40 9.65 -0.89
N SER A 68 22.62 10.50 -1.58
CA SER A 68 21.27 10.86 -1.15
C SER A 68 20.28 9.70 -1.27
N SER A 69 20.49 8.79 -2.23
CA SER A 69 19.64 7.60 -2.42
C SER A 69 19.93 6.47 -1.44
N ARG A 70 21.00 6.55 -0.62
CA ARG A 70 21.33 5.52 0.37
C ARG A 70 20.46 5.64 1.61
N SER A 71 19.80 4.54 1.96
CA SER A 71 18.97 4.44 3.18
C SER A 71 19.75 4.70 4.47
N ARG A 72 21.07 4.46 4.50
CA ARG A 72 21.94 4.79 5.65
C ARG A 72 22.00 6.30 5.94
N VAL A 73 22.10 7.13 4.90
CA VAL A 73 22.15 8.60 5.04
C VAL A 73 20.80 9.13 5.48
N GLY A 74 19.71 8.65 4.87
CA GLY A 74 18.35 8.97 5.31
C GLY A 74 18.09 8.59 6.77
N ARG A 75 18.52 7.40 7.21
CA ARG A 75 18.42 6.98 8.63
C ARG A 75 19.25 7.86 9.56
N ALA A 76 20.43 8.30 9.15
CA ALA A 76 21.25 9.21 9.95
C ALA A 76 20.59 10.60 10.07
N ALA A 77 20.07 11.15 8.97
CA ALA A 77 19.32 12.41 8.98
C ALA A 77 18.08 12.32 9.88
N ARG A 78 17.33 11.21 9.79
CA ARG A 78 16.18 10.92 10.66
C ARG A 78 16.57 10.91 12.15
N ARG A 79 17.69 10.26 12.50
CA ARG A 79 18.20 10.27 13.89
C ARG A 79 18.62 11.66 14.36
N GLY A 80 19.05 12.53 13.44
CA GLY A 80 19.33 13.94 13.71
C GLY A 80 18.10 14.86 13.71
N GLY A 81 16.89 14.31 13.58
CA GLY A 81 15.66 15.10 13.58
C GLY A 81 15.33 15.80 12.25
N LEU A 82 16.08 15.51 11.18
CA LEU A 82 15.89 16.15 9.88
C LEU A 82 14.86 15.39 9.03
N PHE A 83 14.10 16.14 8.22
CA PHE A 83 13.09 15.64 7.28
C PHE A 83 11.98 14.79 7.93
N LEU A 84 11.73 14.98 9.22
CA LEU A 84 10.63 14.32 9.93
C LEU A 84 9.31 15.07 9.70
N THR A 85 8.23 14.31 9.58
CA THR A 85 6.87 14.86 9.56
C THR A 85 6.26 14.89 10.96
N PRO A 86 5.24 15.72 11.22
CA PRO A 86 4.59 15.75 12.54
C PRO A 86 4.10 14.38 13.03
N PRO A 87 3.46 13.53 12.20
CA PRO A 87 3.04 12.19 12.63
C PRO A 87 4.20 11.24 12.99
N GLU A 88 5.42 11.48 12.49
CA GLU A 88 6.59 10.67 12.85
C GLU A 88 7.21 11.05 14.20
N THR A 89 6.94 12.26 14.68
CA THR A 89 7.44 12.78 15.95
C THR A 89 6.39 12.73 17.05
N ALA A 90 5.12 12.93 16.69
CA ALA A 90 3.96 12.84 17.56
C ALA A 90 2.87 12.00 16.85
N PRO A 91 3.00 10.66 16.85
CA PRO A 91 2.02 9.79 16.21
C PRO A 91 0.67 9.87 16.95
N ASP A 92 -0.41 9.84 16.17
CA ASP A 92 -1.77 9.79 16.71
C ASP A 92 -1.94 8.51 17.57
N PRO A 93 -2.56 8.61 18.76
CA PRO A 93 -2.88 7.43 19.59
C PRO A 93 -3.51 6.26 18.82
N VAL A 94 -4.33 6.54 17.79
CA VAL A 94 -4.93 5.51 16.94
C VAL A 94 -3.86 4.71 16.20
N LEU A 95 -2.86 5.37 15.61
CA LEU A 95 -1.75 4.70 14.90
C LEU A 95 -0.90 3.86 15.85
N VAL A 96 -0.60 4.40 17.04
CA VAL A 96 0.15 3.67 18.07
C VAL A 96 -0.60 2.41 18.52
N SER A 97 -1.92 2.52 18.72
CA SER A 97 -2.76 1.37 19.09
C SER A 97 -2.83 0.34 17.96
N PHE A 98 -2.91 0.81 16.71
CA PHE A 98 -2.94 -0.05 15.52
C PHE A 98 -1.63 -0.82 15.35
N GLU A 99 -0.48 -0.17 15.47
CA GLU A 99 0.84 -0.83 15.40
C GLU A 99 1.00 -1.87 16.51
N ARG A 100 0.54 -1.57 17.73
CA ARG A 100 0.55 -2.52 18.85
C ARG A 100 -0.28 -3.76 18.52
N HIS A 101 -1.51 -3.57 18.02
CA HIS A 101 -2.37 -4.69 17.64
C HIS A 101 -1.76 -5.51 16.50
N LEU A 102 -1.15 -4.87 15.49
CA LEU A 102 -0.46 -5.55 14.40
C LEU A 102 0.73 -6.40 14.89
N ALA A 103 1.53 -5.87 15.82
CA ALA A 103 2.65 -6.61 16.40
C ALA A 103 2.21 -7.88 17.12
N THR A 104 1.03 -7.85 17.77
CA THR A 104 0.45 -9.02 18.44
C THR A 104 -0.37 -9.92 17.50
N ALA A 105 -0.88 -9.40 16.38
CA ALA A 105 -1.75 -10.16 15.47
C ALA A 105 -1.05 -11.38 14.86
N GLY A 106 0.28 -11.31 14.64
CA GLY A 106 1.08 -12.44 14.16
C GLY A 106 1.21 -13.59 15.17
N GLN A 107 0.83 -13.37 16.42
CA GLN A 107 0.85 -14.38 17.49
C GLN A 107 -0.52 -15.05 17.67
N ALA A 108 -1.57 -14.57 17.00
CA ALA A 108 -2.88 -15.18 17.07
C ALA A 108 -2.85 -16.58 16.43
N PRO A 109 -3.62 -17.56 16.96
CA PRO A 109 -3.79 -18.84 16.32
C PRO A 109 -4.21 -18.67 14.86
N ALA A 110 -3.75 -19.56 14.00
CA ALA A 110 -4.21 -19.56 12.62
C ALA A 110 -5.75 -19.67 12.60
N PRO A 111 -6.45 -18.82 11.84
CA PRO A 111 -7.90 -18.86 11.80
C PRO A 111 -8.36 -20.24 11.31
N THR A 112 -9.23 -20.87 12.10
CA THR A 112 -9.83 -22.18 11.82
C THR A 112 -10.77 -22.11 10.61
N LEU A 113 -11.51 -21.01 10.51
CA LEU A 113 -12.40 -20.71 9.41
C LEU A 113 -11.71 -19.84 8.36
N ARG A 114 -12.01 -20.08 7.08
CA ARG A 114 -11.44 -19.31 5.97
C ARG A 114 -12.49 -18.92 4.94
N GLY A 115 -12.18 -17.88 4.16
CA GLY A 115 -12.98 -17.46 3.02
C GLY A 115 -14.41 -17.10 3.41
N ILE A 116 -15.38 -17.60 2.66
CA ILE A 116 -16.80 -17.28 2.89
C ILE A 116 -17.32 -17.82 4.23
N GLN A 117 -16.78 -18.93 4.70
CA GLN A 117 -17.23 -19.53 5.95
C GLN A 117 -16.88 -18.63 7.14
N ALA A 118 -15.63 -18.14 7.20
CA ALA A 118 -15.23 -17.13 8.18
C ALA A 118 -16.11 -15.87 8.09
N ALA A 119 -16.40 -15.39 6.88
CA ALA A 119 -17.22 -14.21 6.70
C ALA A 119 -18.70 -14.40 7.14
N ILE A 120 -19.19 -15.63 7.29
CA ILE A 120 -20.55 -15.93 7.76
C ILE A 120 -20.56 -16.32 9.24
N GLU A 121 -19.60 -17.10 9.70
CA GLU A 121 -19.62 -17.71 11.03
C GLU A 121 -18.86 -16.88 12.07
N ASP A 122 -17.72 -16.29 11.70
CA ASP A 122 -16.87 -15.51 12.62
C ASP A 122 -17.39 -14.06 12.73
N PRO A 123 -17.85 -13.62 13.92
CA PRO A 123 -18.37 -12.27 14.11
C PRO A 123 -17.34 -11.17 13.83
N ALA A 124 -16.07 -11.39 14.14
CA ALA A 124 -15.01 -10.42 13.93
C ALA A 124 -14.70 -10.26 12.43
N VAL A 125 -14.61 -11.37 11.71
CA VAL A 125 -14.39 -11.35 10.25
C VAL A 125 -15.61 -10.74 9.53
N ASN A 126 -16.83 -11.09 9.93
CA ASN A 126 -18.05 -10.51 9.36
C ASN A 126 -18.12 -8.99 9.58
N ALA A 127 -17.89 -8.52 10.82
CA ALA A 127 -17.90 -7.11 11.16
C ALA A 127 -16.82 -6.33 10.41
N LEU A 128 -15.58 -6.86 10.35
CA LEU A 128 -14.48 -6.25 9.62
C LEU A 128 -14.79 -6.16 8.11
N HIS A 129 -15.32 -7.23 7.52
CA HIS A 129 -15.70 -7.27 6.11
C HIS A 129 -16.79 -6.24 5.78
N ALA A 130 -17.78 -6.08 6.65
CA ALA A 130 -18.83 -5.07 6.49
C ALA A 130 -18.28 -3.64 6.65
N ALA A 131 -17.41 -3.41 7.63
CA ALA A 131 -16.77 -2.12 7.88
C ALA A 131 -15.90 -1.67 6.70
N LEU A 132 -15.07 -2.57 6.15
CA LEU A 132 -14.19 -2.28 5.02
C LEU A 132 -14.95 -1.98 3.72
N GLN A 133 -16.14 -2.56 3.53
CA GLN A 133 -16.95 -2.31 2.33
C GLN A 133 -17.93 -1.15 2.44
N GLY A 134 -18.32 -0.78 3.66
CA GLY A 134 -19.34 0.23 3.95
C GLY A 134 -20.76 -0.27 3.69
N LEU A 135 -21.67 -0.03 4.65
CA LEU A 135 -23.06 -0.52 4.59
C LEU A 135 -23.93 0.18 3.54
N SER A 136 -23.54 1.37 3.09
CA SER A 136 -24.25 2.12 2.06
C SER A 136 -24.11 1.49 0.67
N ARG A 137 -23.14 0.59 0.48
CA ARG A 137 -22.87 -0.04 -0.82
C ARG A 137 -24.02 -0.97 -1.22
N GLY A 138 -24.64 -0.67 -2.37
CA GLY A 138 -25.68 -1.51 -2.93
C GLY A 138 -27.05 -1.40 -2.25
N GLN A 139 -27.32 -0.28 -1.57
CA GLN A 139 -28.65 0.03 -1.01
C GLN A 139 -29.66 0.51 -2.06
N ARG A 140 -29.22 1.26 -3.09
CA ARG A 140 -30.07 1.76 -4.18
C ARG A 140 -30.09 0.77 -5.33
N VAL A 141 -30.93 -0.26 -5.22
CA VAL A 141 -31.00 -1.36 -6.19
C VAL A 141 -32.47 -1.78 -6.34
N SER A 142 -32.87 -2.16 -7.55
CA SER A 142 -34.23 -2.64 -7.85
C SER A 142 -34.62 -3.85 -6.99
N GLU A 143 -35.93 -4.03 -6.80
CA GLU A 143 -36.48 -5.13 -6.02
C GLU A 143 -36.07 -6.50 -6.57
N ARG A 144 -36.07 -6.67 -7.89
CA ARG A 144 -35.60 -7.90 -8.54
C ARG A 144 -34.18 -8.28 -8.10
N ILE A 145 -33.26 -7.32 -8.14
CA ILE A 145 -31.87 -7.60 -7.74
C ILE A 145 -31.81 -7.83 -6.22
N ARG A 146 -32.60 -7.14 -5.41
CA ARG A 146 -32.68 -7.41 -3.97
C ARG A 146 -33.15 -8.84 -3.69
N ALA A 147 -34.17 -9.31 -4.40
CA ALA A 147 -34.68 -10.68 -4.29
C ALA A 147 -33.63 -11.72 -4.72
N GLU A 148 -32.94 -11.50 -5.85
CA GLU A 148 -31.84 -12.38 -6.30
C GLU A 148 -30.73 -12.48 -5.25
N ARG A 149 -30.44 -11.38 -4.55
CA ARG A 149 -29.43 -11.33 -3.49
C ARG A 149 -29.87 -12.09 -2.23
N GLN A 150 -31.13 -11.92 -1.84
CA GLN A 150 -31.72 -12.65 -0.72
C GLN A 150 -31.76 -14.15 -0.99
N ALA A 151 -32.10 -14.56 -2.22
CA ALA A 151 -32.10 -15.97 -2.62
C ALA A 151 -30.73 -16.66 -2.43
N LEU A 152 -29.62 -15.92 -2.60
CA LEU A 152 -28.28 -16.46 -2.30
C LEU A 152 -28.06 -16.68 -0.79
N ALA A 153 -28.56 -15.77 0.06
CA ALA A 153 -28.49 -15.94 1.51
C ALA A 153 -29.37 -17.11 1.97
N ASP A 154 -30.58 -17.23 1.42
CA ASP A 154 -31.50 -18.32 1.74
C ASP A 154 -30.93 -19.68 1.30
N LYS A 155 -30.27 -19.73 0.13
CA LYS A 155 -29.53 -20.92 -0.33
C LYS A 155 -28.44 -21.35 0.66
N VAL A 156 -27.72 -20.39 1.25
CA VAL A 156 -26.71 -20.69 2.29
C VAL A 156 -27.35 -21.21 3.57
N LEU A 157 -28.45 -20.62 4.01
CA LEU A 157 -29.16 -21.08 5.22
C LEU A 157 -29.72 -22.50 5.04
N ALA A 158 -30.16 -22.85 3.83
CA ALA A 158 -30.74 -24.16 3.54
C ALA A 158 -29.69 -25.26 3.31
N ALA A 159 -28.63 -24.98 2.56
CA ALA A 159 -27.68 -25.98 2.06
C ALA A 159 -26.23 -25.74 2.50
N GLY A 160 -25.98 -24.72 3.32
CA GLY A 160 -24.66 -24.34 3.80
C GLY A 160 -23.81 -23.53 2.81
N PRO A 161 -22.65 -23.00 3.26
CA PRO A 161 -21.79 -22.13 2.46
C PRO A 161 -21.09 -22.84 1.29
N ALA A 162 -20.96 -24.17 1.35
CA ALA A 162 -20.35 -24.98 0.30
C ALA A 162 -21.22 -25.09 -0.96
N ALA A 163 -22.54 -24.88 -0.85
CA ALA A 163 -23.49 -24.96 -1.97
C ALA A 163 -23.36 -23.80 -2.97
N LEU A 164 -22.61 -22.75 -2.64
CA LEU A 164 -22.38 -21.60 -3.51
C LEU A 164 -21.25 -21.86 -4.51
N SER A 165 -21.53 -21.61 -5.79
CA SER A 165 -20.52 -21.55 -6.83
C SER A 165 -19.55 -20.37 -6.61
N GLY A 166 -18.38 -20.39 -7.27
CA GLY A 166 -17.40 -19.32 -7.16
C GLY A 166 -17.93 -17.94 -7.58
N ALA A 167 -18.83 -17.89 -8.57
CA ALA A 167 -19.47 -16.65 -9.01
C ALA A 167 -20.50 -16.14 -7.98
N GLU A 168 -21.34 -17.04 -7.45
CA GLU A 168 -22.33 -16.73 -6.41
C GLU A 168 -21.66 -16.23 -5.14
N ARG A 169 -20.58 -16.90 -4.71
CA ARG A 169 -19.76 -16.50 -3.55
C ARG A 169 -19.24 -15.07 -3.68
N ARG A 170 -18.61 -14.74 -4.82
CA ARG A 170 -18.14 -13.38 -5.09
C ARG A 170 -19.29 -12.38 -5.09
N ARG A 171 -20.45 -12.76 -5.65
CA ARG A 171 -21.63 -11.89 -5.70
C ARG A 171 -22.16 -11.59 -4.29
N LEU A 172 -22.29 -12.60 -3.42
CA LEU A 172 -22.72 -12.46 -2.03
C LEU A 172 -21.73 -11.63 -1.21
N LEU A 173 -20.43 -11.91 -1.32
CA LEU A 173 -19.39 -11.20 -0.55
C LEU A 173 -19.34 -9.70 -0.86
N ARG A 174 -19.77 -9.24 -2.04
CA ARG A 174 -19.83 -7.80 -2.40
C ARG A 174 -21.04 -7.06 -1.82
N GLN A 175 -21.81 -7.71 -0.94
CA GLN A 175 -23.07 -7.20 -0.39
C GLN A 175 -23.04 -7.20 1.13
N PRO A 176 -22.41 -6.20 1.76
CA PRO A 176 -22.14 -6.22 3.20
C PRO A 176 -23.42 -6.29 4.05
N ALA A 177 -24.50 -5.62 3.63
CA ALA A 177 -25.78 -5.65 4.35
C ALA A 177 -26.45 -7.04 4.34
N VAL A 178 -26.43 -7.72 3.19
CA VAL A 178 -27.01 -9.08 3.06
C VAL A 178 -26.18 -10.09 3.84
N LEU A 179 -24.86 -9.94 3.82
CA LEU A 179 -23.95 -10.82 4.56
C LEU A 179 -24.08 -10.66 6.08
N LEU A 180 -24.28 -9.43 6.58
CA LEU A 180 -24.57 -9.17 7.99
C LEU A 180 -25.89 -9.81 8.44
N GLU A 181 -26.93 -9.68 7.62
CA GLU A 181 -28.21 -10.30 7.89
C GLU A 181 -28.13 -11.84 7.85
N LEU A 182 -27.41 -12.38 6.87
CA LEU A 182 -27.12 -13.81 6.80
C LEU A 182 -26.40 -14.31 8.05
N HIS A 183 -25.36 -13.60 8.51
CA HIS A 183 -24.64 -13.92 9.75
C HIS A 183 -25.59 -13.97 10.95
N ARG A 184 -26.46 -12.96 11.12
CA ARG A 184 -27.45 -12.93 12.21
C ARG A 184 -28.40 -14.13 12.16
N ARG A 185 -28.94 -14.44 10.97
CA ARG A 185 -29.86 -15.57 10.80
C ARG A 185 -29.18 -16.91 11.02
N TRP A 186 -27.94 -17.05 10.57
CA TRP A 186 -27.12 -18.24 10.76
C TRP A 186 -26.94 -18.55 12.26
N TRP A 187 -26.61 -17.53 13.05
CA TRP A 187 -26.48 -17.67 14.51
C TRP A 187 -27.82 -17.88 15.21
N ALA A 188 -28.90 -17.30 14.70
CA ALA A 188 -30.26 -17.51 15.24
C ALA A 188 -30.77 -18.95 15.06
N GLN A 189 -30.26 -19.70 14.07
CA GLN A 189 -30.62 -21.11 13.82
C GLN A 189 -29.94 -22.09 14.79
N GLY A 190 -29.10 -21.61 15.72
CA GLY A 190 -28.46 -22.44 16.74
C GLY A 190 -27.15 -23.10 16.31
N CYS A 191 -26.63 -22.78 15.12
CA CYS A 191 -25.30 -23.19 14.69
C CYS A 191 -24.23 -22.46 15.51
N ARG A 192 -23.86 -23.03 16.67
CA ARG A 192 -22.64 -22.61 17.39
C ARG A 192 -21.41 -23.11 16.60
N PRO A 193 -20.36 -22.30 16.44
CA PRO A 193 -19.12 -22.78 15.84
C PRO A 193 -18.57 -23.91 16.71
N THR A 194 -18.28 -25.05 16.07
CA THR A 194 -17.45 -26.10 16.68
C THR A 194 -16.07 -25.47 16.93
N GLY A 195 -15.71 -25.32 18.21
CA GLY A 195 -14.43 -24.76 18.65
C GLY A 195 -13.22 -25.54 18.17
#